data_AF-A6N1N4-F1
#
_entry.id   AF-A6N1N4-F1
#
_cell.length_a   1.000
_cell.length_b   1.000
_cell.length_c   1.000
_cell.angle_alpha   90.00
_cell.angle_beta   90.00
_cell.angle_gamma   90.00
#
_symmetry.space_group_name_H-M   'P 1'
#
loop_
_entity.id
_entity.type
_entity.pdbx_description
1 polymer ?
#
loop_
_entity_poly.entity_id
_entity_poly.type
_entity_poly.pdbx_seq_one_letter_code
_entity_poly.pdbx_strand_id
1 'polypeptide(L)'
;VAVLRFTRQLTRFFQWTNDVADRLAFSEVLSSDTIFSVPMNDTYQLLGVDSKDILTLEKYLQDYFTNILKKLKDLKAQSKQTDIFF
;
A
#
# COMPACT_ATOMS: atom_id res chain seq x y z
N VAL A 1 27.69 29.59 14.43
CA VAL A 1 27.68 28.11 14.20
C VAL A 1 26.74 27.33 15.12
N ALA A 2 26.60 27.68 16.41
CA ALA A 2 25.68 26.97 17.33
C ALA A 2 24.18 27.11 16.95
N VAL A 3 23.75 28.30 16.52
CA VAL A 3 22.36 28.57 16.12
C VAL A 3 21.94 27.67 14.96
N LEU A 4 22.75 27.56 13.90
CA LEU A 4 22.44 26.71 12.74
C LEU A 4 22.29 25.22 13.10
N ARG A 5 23.01 24.72 14.11
CA ARG A 5 22.87 23.33 14.58
C ARG A 5 21.57 23.15 15.36
N PHE A 6 21.21 24.11 16.20
CA PHE A 6 19.95 24.11 16.94
C PHE A 6 18.74 24.19 16.00
N THR A 7 18.77 25.08 15.01
CA THR A 7 17.71 25.18 14.00
C THR A 7 17.59 23.89 13.18
N ARG A 8 18.71 23.29 12.76
CA ARG A 8 18.71 22.00 12.05
C ARG A 8 18.16 20.85 12.88
N GLN A 9 18.40 20.85 14.19
CA GLN A 9 17.90 19.83 15.10
C GLN A 9 16.39 19.99 15.32
N LEU A 10 15.90 21.23 15.52
CA LEU A 10 14.48 21.56 15.55
C LEU A 10 13.77 21.14 14.26
N THR A 11 14.29 21.49 13.08
CA THR A 11 13.69 21.08 11.80
C THR A 11 13.65 19.56 11.65
N ARG A 12 14.62 18.82 12.17
CA ARG A 12 14.59 17.33 12.21
C ARG A 12 13.53 16.78 13.17
N PHE A 13 13.28 17.42 14.30
CA PHE A 13 12.17 17.06 15.18
C PHE A 13 10.81 17.29 14.50
N PHE A 14 10.67 18.35 13.69
CA PHE A 14 9.47 18.62 12.89
C PHE A 14 9.34 17.73 11.62
N GLN A 15 10.41 17.10 11.13
CA GLN A 15 10.28 16.07 10.09
C GLN A 15 9.57 14.82 10.63
N TRP A 16 9.86 14.43 11.88
CA TRP A 16 9.19 13.30 12.51
C TRP A 16 7.69 13.56 12.75
N THR A 17 7.27 14.82 12.96
CA THR A 17 5.84 15.15 13.05
C THR A 17 5.12 15.03 11.72
N ASN A 18 5.81 15.18 10.57
CA ASN A 18 5.20 14.90 9.27
C ASN A 18 4.91 13.39 9.11
N ASP A 19 5.86 12.51 9.46
CA ASP A 19 5.63 11.04 9.40
C ASP A 19 4.47 10.60 10.32
N VAL A 20 4.36 11.22 11.51
CA VAL A 20 3.25 10.95 12.44
C VAL A 20 1.94 11.54 11.94
N ALA A 21 1.95 12.74 11.36
CA ALA A 21 0.76 13.35 10.77
C ALA A 21 0.24 12.54 9.59
N ASP A 22 1.13 12.01 8.74
CA ASP A 22 0.75 11.14 7.61
C ASP A 22 0.09 9.85 8.12
N ARG A 23 0.62 9.24 9.19
CA ARG A 23 0.02 8.06 9.82
C ARG A 23 -1.33 8.36 10.47
N LEU A 24 -1.46 9.52 11.10
CA LEU A 24 -2.69 9.94 11.76
C LEU A 24 -3.77 10.29 10.73
N ALA A 25 -3.43 10.98 9.65
CA ALA A 25 -4.31 11.26 8.52
C ALA A 25 -4.73 9.97 7.81
N PHE A 26 -3.83 8.99 7.68
CA PHE A 26 -4.18 7.66 7.18
C PHE A 26 -5.14 6.93 8.13
N SER A 27 -4.92 7.02 9.45
CA SER A 27 -5.83 6.48 10.46
C SER A 27 -7.19 7.17 10.42
N GLU A 28 -7.25 8.47 10.17
CA GLU A 28 -8.49 9.24 10.04
C GLU A 28 -9.26 8.85 8.77
N VAL A 29 -8.58 8.66 7.63
CA VAL A 29 -9.19 8.15 6.40
C VAL A 29 -9.69 6.72 6.56
N LEU A 30 -8.94 5.85 7.26
CA LEU A 30 -9.37 4.49 7.57
C LEU A 30 -10.53 4.43 8.59
N SER A 31 -10.58 5.40 9.50
CA SER A 31 -11.65 5.51 10.52
C SER A 31 -12.84 6.31 10.03
N SER A 32 -12.74 6.97 8.88
CA SER A 32 -13.88 7.62 8.25
C SER A 32 -14.86 6.51 7.84
N ASP A 33 -16.10 6.61 8.34
CA ASP A 33 -17.22 5.68 8.08
C ASP A 33 -17.65 5.63 6.60
N THR A 34 -16.81 6.12 5.68
CA THR A 34 -17.08 6.06 4.25
C THR A 34 -16.88 4.62 3.78
N ILE A 35 -18.00 3.95 3.55
CA ILE A 35 -18.02 2.63 2.91
C ILE A 35 -17.57 2.82 1.45
N PHE A 36 -16.29 2.54 1.18
CA PHE A 36 -15.73 2.54 -0.19
C PHE A 36 -16.25 1.37 -1.05
N SER A 37 -17.11 0.53 -0.48
CA SER A 37 -17.73 -0.62 -1.13
C SER A 37 -19.17 -0.27 -1.55
N VAL A 38 -19.31 0.32 -2.74
CA VAL A 38 -20.62 0.51 -3.39
C VAL A 38 -20.78 -0.58 -4.44
N PRO A 39 -21.94 -1.25 -4.53
CA PRO A 39 -22.18 -2.28 -5.54
C PRO A 39 -22.14 -1.69 -6.95
N MET A 40 -21.30 -2.26 -7.82
CA MET A 40 -21.17 -1.86 -9.24
C MET A 40 -22.33 -2.32 -10.14
N ASN A 41 -23.40 -2.86 -9.55
CA ASN A 41 -24.53 -3.45 -10.28
C ASN A 41 -25.18 -2.46 -11.27
N ASP A 42 -25.37 -1.21 -10.86
CA ASP A 42 -25.98 -0.18 -11.70
C ASP A 42 -25.05 0.19 -12.87
N THR A 43 -23.73 0.20 -12.62
CA THR A 43 -22.70 0.45 -13.64
C THR A 43 -22.64 -0.69 -14.67
N TYR A 44 -22.79 -1.94 -14.23
CA TYR A 44 -22.84 -3.11 -15.10
C TYR A 44 -24.09 -3.10 -15.99
N GLN A 45 -25.24 -2.70 -15.44
CA GLN A 45 -26.48 -2.52 -16.20
C GLN A 45 -26.36 -1.39 -17.23
N LEU A 46 -25.76 -0.26 -16.87
CA LEU A 46 -25.54 0.88 -17.78
C LEU A 46 -24.62 0.53 -18.95
N LEU A 47 -23.54 -0.23 -18.69
CA LEU A 47 -22.56 -0.63 -19.69
C LEU A 47 -22.97 -1.89 -20.48
N GLY A 48 -24.05 -2.57 -20.06
CA GLY A 48 -24.53 -3.80 -20.69
C GLY A 48 -23.56 -4.98 -20.54
N VAL A 49 -22.77 -5.02 -19.46
CA VAL A 49 -21.76 -6.06 -19.22
C VAL A 49 -22.24 -7.02 -18.13
N ASP A 50 -22.06 -8.33 -18.32
CA ASP A 50 -22.35 -9.33 -17.29
C ASP A 50 -21.27 -9.27 -16.20
N SER A 51 -21.69 -9.22 -14.94
CA SER A 51 -20.82 -9.30 -13.76
C SER A 51 -19.89 -10.52 -13.77
N LYS A 52 -20.25 -11.59 -14.49
CA LYS A 52 -19.44 -12.81 -14.62
C LYS A 52 -18.21 -12.65 -15.51
N ASP A 53 -18.27 -11.71 -16.45
CA ASP A 53 -17.17 -11.43 -17.38
C ASP A 53 -16.19 -10.39 -16.81
N ILE A 54 -16.55 -9.75 -15.70
CA ILE A 54 -15.74 -8.72 -15.06
C ILE A 54 -15.02 -9.30 -13.84
N LEU A 55 -13.69 -9.16 -13.85
CA LEU A 55 -12.87 -9.46 -12.69
C LEU A 55 -13.06 -8.36 -11.64
N THR A 56 -13.44 -8.73 -10.42
CA THR A 56 -13.54 -7.75 -9.32
C THR A 56 -12.16 -7.20 -8.97
N LEU A 57 -12.11 -5.93 -8.57
CA LEU A 57 -10.86 -5.29 -8.19
C LEU A 57 -10.16 -6.03 -7.04
N GLU A 58 -10.93 -6.51 -6.05
CA GLU A 58 -10.43 -7.30 -4.94
C GLU A 58 -9.71 -8.57 -5.44
N LYS A 59 -10.33 -9.30 -6.38
CA LYS A 59 -9.74 -10.52 -6.94
C LYS A 59 -8.48 -10.22 -7.73
N TYR A 60 -8.48 -9.15 -8.52
CA TYR A 60 -7.31 -8.68 -9.25
C TYR A 60 -6.14 -8.34 -8.31
N LEU A 61 -6.41 -7.56 -7.26
CA LEU A 61 -5.39 -7.17 -6.29
C LEU A 61 -4.86 -8.38 -5.51
N GLN A 62 -5.73 -9.30 -5.10
CA GLN A 62 -5.34 -10.53 -4.44
C GLN A 62 -4.38 -11.35 -5.30
N ASP A 63 -4.71 -11.57 -6.57
CA ASP A 63 -3.85 -12.35 -7.47
C ASP A 63 -2.54 -11.61 -7.78
N TYR A 64 -2.59 -10.30 -7.96
CA TYR A 64 -1.43 -9.44 -8.16
C TYR A 64 -0.45 -9.49 -6.98
N PHE A 65 -0.94 -9.27 -5.75
CA PHE A 65 -0.10 -9.33 -4.55
C PHE A 65 0.39 -10.75 -4.26
N THR A 66 -0.42 -11.77 -4.52
CA THR A 66 0.02 -13.17 -4.42
C THR A 66 1.19 -13.45 -5.34
N ASN A 67 1.14 -12.94 -6.58
CA ASN A 67 2.22 -13.09 -7.54
C ASN A 67 3.48 -12.33 -7.13
N ILE A 68 3.35 -11.13 -6.56
CA ILE A 68 4.48 -10.39 -5.97
C ILE A 68 5.11 -11.18 -4.83
N LEU A 69 4.31 -11.68 -3.89
CA LEU A 69 4.82 -12.44 -2.75
C LEU A 69 5.50 -13.74 -3.17
N LYS A 70 4.97 -14.42 -4.20
CA LYS A 70 5.63 -15.57 -4.82
C LYS A 70 6.99 -15.18 -5.39
N LYS A 71 7.05 -14.16 -6.24
CA LYS A 71 8.31 -13.67 -6.82
C LYS A 71 9.33 -13.27 -5.75
N LEU A 72 8.90 -12.56 -4.70
CA LEU A 72 9.78 -12.18 -3.59
C LEU A 72 10.30 -13.40 -2.81
N LYS A 73 9.46 -14.41 -2.58
CA LYS A 73 9.89 -15.66 -1.94
C LYS A 73 10.88 -16.42 -2.81
N ASP A 74 10.62 -16.52 -4.11
CA ASP A 74 11.49 -17.21 -5.06
C ASP A 74 12.87 -16.54 -5.16
N LEU A 75 12.91 -15.21 -5.19
CA LEU A 75 14.17 -14.46 -5.17
C LEU A 75 14.96 -14.64 -3.87
N LYS A 76 14.28 -14.63 -2.72
CA LYS A 76 14.92 -14.88 -1.41
C LYS A 76 15.34 -16.35 -1.23
N ALA A 77 14.64 -17.29 -1.87
CA ALA A 77 15.02 -18.70 -1.89
C ALA A 77 16.25 -18.92 -2.79
N GLN A 78 16.31 -18.27 -3.95
CA GLN A 78 17.49 -18.26 -4.81
C GLN A 78 18.70 -17.65 -4.12
N SER A 79 18.54 -16.52 -3.41
CA SER A 79 19.66 -15.89 -2.69
C SER A 79 20.24 -16.81 -1.61
N LYS A 80 19.39 -17.53 -0.86
CA LYS A 80 19.86 -18.52 0.11
C LYS A 80 20.58 -19.70 -0.54
N GLN A 81 20.20 -20.11 -1.75
CA GLN A 81 20.83 -21.23 -2.43
C GLN A 81 22.19 -20.87 -3.04
N THR A 82 22.38 -19.62 -3.46
CA THR A 82 23.71 -19.11 -3.87
C THR A 82 24.67 -18.96 -2.71
N ASP A 83 24.18 -18.74 -1.49
CA ASP A 83 25.00 -18.61 -0.29
C ASP A 83 25.46 -19.97 0.31
N ILE A 84 24.92 -21.11 -0.16
CA ILE A 84 25.31 -22.47 0.31
C ILE A 84 26.47 -23.05 -0.53
N PHE A 85 27.01 -22.29 -1.48
CA PHE A 85 28.22 -22.65 -2.23
C PHE A 85 29.40 -21.76 -1.86
N PHE A 86 29.81 -21.75 -0.60
CA PHE A 86 31.18 -21.46 -0.16
C PHE A 86 31.49 -22.22 1.13
#